data_AF-A0A091P293-F1
#
_entry.id   AF-A0A091P293-F1
#
_cell.length_a   1.000
_cell.length_b   1.000
_cell.length_c   1.000
_cell.angle_alpha   90.00
_cell.angle_beta   90.00
_cell.angle_gamma   90.00
#
_symmetry.space_group_name_H-M   'P 1'
#
loop_
_entity.id
_entity.type
_entity.pdbx_description
1 polymer ?
#
loop_
_entity_poly.entity_id
_entity_poly.type
_entity_poly.pdbx_seq_one_letter_code
_entity_poly.pdbx_strand_id
1 'polypeptide(L)' 'TDFCGPPKTIPHASLSQNAHYYLEQVLHFKCQSGYDKQSPTSGTSTCKKVNGKIIWTHLDVRCTNDSDGWPTQI' A
#
# COMPACT_ATOMS: atom_id res chain seq x y z
N THR A 1 -21.46 11.23 5.95
CA THR A 1 -20.28 10.92 5.12
C THR A 1 -19.93 9.47 5.32
N ASP A 2 -19.76 8.72 4.23
CA ASP A 2 -19.26 7.34 4.31
C ASP A 2 -17.74 7.36 4.54
N PHE A 3 -17.28 6.51 5.46
CA PHE A 3 -15.86 6.40 5.84
C PHE A 3 -15.31 5.05 5.43
N CYS A 4 -14.01 5.05 5.18
CA CYS A 4 -13.27 3.84 4.89
C CYS A 4 -12.60 3.33 6.16
N GLY A 5 -12.53 2.01 6.29
CA GLY A 5 -11.67 1.42 7.30
C GLY A 5 -10.19 1.72 7.02
N PRO A 6 -9.30 1.45 7.98
CA PRO A 6 -7.86 1.54 7.76
C PRO A 6 -7.44 0.76 6.50
N PRO A 7 -6.56 1.30 5.65
CA PRO A 7 -6.03 0.58 4.50
C PRO A 7 -5.17 -0.60 4.95
N LYS A 8 -4.98 -1.57 4.06
CA LYS A 8 -4.03 -2.65 4.31
C LYS A 8 -2.62 -2.06 4.41
N THR A 9 -1.90 -2.41 5.47
CA THR A 9 -0.50 -2.02 5.66
C THR A 9 0.39 -2.81 4.70
N ILE A 10 1.32 -2.12 4.06
CA ILE A 10 2.36 -2.73 3.23
C ILE A 10 3.66 -2.64 4.01
N PRO A 11 4.30 -3.78 4.34
CA PRO A 11 5.59 -3.79 5.00
C PRO A 11 6.58 -2.92 4.24
N HIS A 12 7.37 -2.13 4.97
CA HIS A 12 8.38 -1.25 4.40
C HIS A 12 7.85 -0.22 3.40
N ALA A 13 6.57 0.14 3.48
CA ALA A 13 6.01 1.27 2.74
C ALA A 13 5.58 2.39 3.69
N SER A 14 5.82 3.62 3.26
CA SER A 14 5.31 4.83 3.91
C SER A 14 3.98 5.23 3.27
N LEU A 15 3.02 5.62 4.12
CA LEU A 15 1.73 6.20 3.73
C LEU A 15 1.72 7.69 4.11
N SER A 16 1.31 8.57 3.20
CA SER A 16 1.41 10.02 3.38
C SER A 16 0.23 10.70 4.11
N GLN A 17 -0.67 9.98 4.79
CA GLN A 17 -1.88 10.60 5.38
C GLN A 17 -2.22 10.17 6.80
N ASN A 18 -2.79 11.13 7.54
CA ASN A 18 -3.06 11.04 8.96
C ASN A 18 -4.57 10.82 9.25
N ALA A 19 -4.82 9.69 9.93
CA ALA A 19 -5.96 9.37 10.79
C ALA A 19 -7.37 9.23 10.19
N HIS A 20 -7.78 10.01 9.20
CA HIS A 20 -9.14 9.92 8.64
C HIS A 20 -9.14 9.47 7.19
N TYR A 21 -9.97 8.47 6.89
CA TYR A 21 -10.12 7.88 5.57
C TYR A 21 -11.54 8.08 5.05
N TYR A 22 -11.70 8.93 4.05
CA TYR A 22 -12.97 9.24 3.41
C TYR A 22 -13.19 8.40 2.16
N LEU A 23 -14.46 8.24 1.77
CA LEU A 23 -14.79 7.67 0.46
C LEU A 23 -14.17 8.50 -0.68
N GLU A 24 -13.74 7.83 -1.75
CA GLU A 24 -13.02 8.39 -2.91
C GLU A 24 -11.63 9.00 -2.58
N GLN A 25 -11.16 8.90 -1.33
CA GLN A 25 -9.81 9.33 -0.96
C GLN A 25 -8.75 8.49 -1.65
N VAL A 26 -7.70 9.16 -2.14
CA VAL A 26 -6.54 8.52 -2.78
C VAL A 26 -5.36 8.53 -1.82
N LEU A 27 -4.95 7.34 -1.42
CA LEU A 27 -3.75 7.09 -0.62
C LEU A 27 -2.56 6.85 -1.54
N HIS A 28 -1.42 7.45 -1.20
CA HIS A 28 -0.17 7.26 -1.92
C HIS A 28 0.79 6.44 -1.06
N PHE A 29 1.20 5.29 -1.60
CA PHE A 29 2.16 4.39 -0.98
C PHE A 29 3.50 4.51 -1.69
N LYS A 30 4.58 4.55 -0.92
CA LYS A 30 5.94 4.53 -1.43
C LYS A 30 6.80 3.62 -0.57
N CYS A 31 7.54 2.72 -1.21
CA CYS A 31 8.52 1.90 -0.51
C CYS A 31 9.58 2.76 0.17
N GLN A 32 9.97 2.34 1.36
CA GLN A 32 11.10 2.89 2.10
C GLN A 32 12.39 2.58 1.34
N SER A 33 13.37 3.46 1.48
CA SER A 33 14.68 3.26 0.86
C SER A 33 15.31 1.95 1.37
N GLY A 34 15.81 1.14 0.44
CA GLY A 34 16.35 -0.19 0.73
C GLY A 34 15.35 -1.32 0.45
N TYR A 35 14.05 -1.03 0.39
CA TYR A 35 12.99 -1.98 0.04
C TYR A 35 12.35 -1.67 -1.31
N ASP A 36 12.96 -0.81 -2.10
CA ASP A 36 12.54 -0.36 -3.42
C ASP A 36 13.29 -1.10 -4.55
N LYS A 37 13.80 -2.31 -4.28
CA LYS A 37 14.61 -3.08 -5.24
C LYS A 37 13.80 -3.67 -6.40
N GLN A 38 12.51 -3.89 -6.21
CA GLN A 38 11.60 -4.43 -7.23
C GLN A 38 10.49 -3.45 -7.55
N SER A 39 10.20 -3.26 -8.84
CA SER A 39 9.04 -2.50 -9.28
C SER A 39 7.76 -3.35 -9.16
N PRO A 40 6.61 -2.75 -8.84
CA PRO A 40 6.39 -1.32 -8.56
C PRO A 40 6.75 -0.92 -7.12
N THR A 41 7.53 0.16 -6.99
CA THR A 41 8.02 0.72 -5.70
C THR A 41 7.08 1.77 -5.10
N SER A 42 6.03 2.14 -5.82
CA SER A 42 5.01 3.09 -5.39
C SER A 42 3.70 2.79 -6.10
N GLY A 43 2.60 3.26 -5.50
CA GLY A 43 1.27 3.06 -6.06
C GLY A 43 0.21 3.84 -5.29
N THR A 44 -0.99 3.83 -5.82
CA THR A 44 -2.14 4.50 -5.20
C THR A 44 -3.28 3.54 -4.91
N SER A 45 -3.88 3.67 -3.73
CA SER A 45 -5.12 2.97 -3.39
C SER A 45 -6.21 3.99 -3.17
N THR A 46 -7.34 3.80 -3.84
CA THR A 46 -8.52 4.64 -3.70
C THR A 46 -9.56 3.91 -2.89
N CYS A 47 -10.21 4.58 -1.96
CA CYS A 47 -11.35 3.98 -1.31
C CYS A 47 -12.59 4.15 -2.17
N LYS A 48 -13.25 3.06 -2.55
CA LYS A 48 -14.43 3.10 -3.42
C LYS A 48 -15.56 2.27 -2.86
N LYS A 49 -16.79 2.63 -3.22
CA LYS A 49 -17.98 1.81 -2.97
C LYS A 49 -18.24 0.91 -4.17
N VAL A 50 -17.92 -0.37 -4.05
CA VAL A 50 -18.12 -1.37 -5.10
C VAL A 50 -19.22 -2.33 -4.65
N ASN A 51 -20.29 -2.42 -5.44
CA ASN A 51 -21.44 -3.29 -5.15
C ASN A 51 -21.99 -3.14 -3.72
N GLY A 52 -22.11 -1.89 -3.25
CA GLY A 52 -22.60 -1.56 -1.90
C GLY A 52 -21.57 -1.69 -0.77
N LYS A 53 -20.37 -2.23 -1.02
CA LYS A 53 -19.29 -2.38 -0.02
C LYS A 53 -18.21 -1.32 -0.21
N ILE A 54 -17.76 -0.74 0.90
CA ILE A 54 -16.65 0.22 0.91
C ILE A 54 -15.34 -0.57 1.02
N ILE A 55 -14.50 -0.49 -0.02
CA ILE A 55 -13.23 -1.21 -0.09
C ILE A 55 -12.12 -0.31 -0.63
N TRP A 56 -10.90 -0.58 -0.21
CA TRP A 56 -9.70 -0.04 -0.84
C TRP A 56 -9.43 -0.77 -2.16
N THR A 57 -9.08 -0.05 -3.21
CA THR A 57 -8.64 -0.66 -4.47
C THR A 57 -7.37 -1.47 -4.27
N HIS A 58 -7.23 -2.52 -5.07
CA HIS A 58 -6.05 -3.39 -5.05
C HIS A 58 -4.77 -2.58 -5.30
N LEU A 59 -3.69 -3.01 -4.64
CA LEU A 59 -2.37 -2.43 -4.82
C LEU A 59 -1.35 -3.56 -5.00
N ASP A 60 -0.62 -3.52 -6.10
CA ASP A 60 0.38 -4.53 -6.47
C ASP A 60 1.80 -4.21 -5.94
N VAL A 61 1.96 -3.14 -5.17
CA VAL A 61 3.24 -2.74 -4.60
C VAL A 61 3.73 -3.78 -3.59
N ARG A 62 4.96 -4.25 -3.80
CA ARG A 62 5.67 -5.14 -2.89
C ARG A 62 7.05 -4.57 -2.60
N CYS A 63 7.21 -4.03 -1.40
CA CYS A 63 8.49 -3.49 -0.98
C CYS A 63 9.36 -4.64 -0.47
N THR A 64 10.44 -4.91 -1.18
CA THR A 64 11.38 -6.00 -0.90
C THR A 64 12.81 -5.49 -1.05
N ASN A 65 13.71 -6.02 -0.24
CA ASN A 65 15.14 -5.81 -0.38
C ASN A 65 15.78 -7.06 -1.04
N ASP A 66 17.03 -6.91 -1.49
CA ASP A 66 17.86 -7.98 -2.05
C ASP A 66 17.97 -9.19 -1.09
N SER A 67 17.96 -8.92 0.22
CA SER A 67 17.95 -9.94 1.28
C SER A 67 16.67 -10.76 1.37
N ASP A 68 15.53 -10.27 0.85
CA ASP A 68 14.29 -11.04 0.80
C ASP A 68 14.27 -12.04 -0.37
N GLY A 69 15.22 -11.91 -1.30
CA GLY A 69 15.28 -12.68 -2.53
C GLY A 69 15.80 -14.11 -2.37
N TRP A 70 16.76 -14.38 -1.47
CA TRP A 70 17.43 -15.69 -1.41
C TRP A 70 17.85 -16.02 0.02
N PRO A 71 17.56 -17.23 0.56
CA PRO A 71 18.36 -17.76 1.65
C PRO A 71 19.76 -17.96 1.09
N THR A 72 20.74 -17.26 1.65
CA THR A 72 22.15 -17.54 1.41
C THR A 72 22.40 -19.02 1.70
N GLN A 73 22.46 -19.83 0.65
CA GLN A 73 22.88 -21.21 0.76
C GLN A 73 24.39 -21.19 0.98
N ILE A 74 24.74 -21.30 2.26
CA ILE A 74 26.08 -21.58 2.81
C ILE A 74 26.79 -22.71 2.07
#